data_AF-A0A2E9U5J9-F1
#
_entry.id   AF-A0A2E9U5J9-F1
#
_cell.length_a   1.000
_cell.length_b   1.000
_cell.length_c   1.000
_cell.angle_alpha   90.00
_cell.angle_beta   90.00
_cell.angle_gamma   90.00
#
_symmetry.space_group_name_H-M   'P 1'
#
loop_
_entity.id
_entity.type
_entity.pdbx_description
1 polymer ?
#
loop_
_entity_poly.entity_id
_entity_poly.type
_entity_poly.pdbx_seq_one_letter_code
_entity_poly.pdbx_strand_id
1 'polypeptide(L)'
;MLRSTRNLKNKIILYSSWIIIIVLVILAFIYHNELKLIYSDPEAVKQFISGFGIYAPIVFILIQTFQVVLLIIPSSVFTISGGYIFGVTLGTIYSLIGIMIGSIFVFYISRKLGRSFVERIINKKELEHFDVFFKKRGNIALFAARIIPVLFPTNAVSFSAGLTPMKFKDYIMFSFLGFIPSLFVLAFFGKELSHGINLGMIIILSVLGFGILAYLFRHEIKVFFIKEIKEYEKILEGDIKKYV
;
A
#
# COMPACT_ATOMS: atom_id res chain seq x y z
N MET A 1 44.37 6.24 -6.28
CA MET A 1 43.59 5.79 -7.45
C MET A 1 42.25 5.09 -7.14
N LEU A 2 42.02 4.51 -5.96
CA LEU A 2 40.78 3.75 -5.65
C LEU A 2 39.49 4.57 -5.40
N ARG A 3 39.58 5.90 -5.20
CA ARG A 3 38.38 6.78 -5.04
C ARG A 3 37.69 7.12 -6.36
N SER A 4 38.42 7.12 -7.49
CA SER A 4 37.91 7.52 -8.80
C SER A 4 36.99 6.44 -9.41
N THR A 5 37.37 5.17 -9.30
CA THR A 5 36.63 4.03 -9.86
C THR A 5 35.29 3.77 -9.15
N ARG A 6 35.19 4.08 -7.84
CA ARG A 6 33.93 3.95 -7.07
C ARG A 6 32.87 4.97 -7.52
N ASN A 7 33.28 6.18 -7.89
CA ASN A 7 32.37 7.20 -8.45
C ASN A 7 31.90 6.84 -9.85
N LEU A 8 32.74 6.19 -10.66
CA LEU A 8 32.36 5.76 -12.00
C LEU A 8 31.36 4.59 -11.96
N LYS A 9 31.60 3.56 -11.14
CA LYS A 9 30.63 2.46 -10.91
C LYS A 9 29.28 2.98 -10.40
N ASN A 10 29.29 3.90 -9.44
CA ASN A 10 28.06 4.49 -8.89
C ASN A 10 27.30 5.34 -9.92
N LYS A 11 28.02 6.07 -10.79
CA LYS A 11 27.43 6.80 -11.92
C LYS A 11 26.84 5.84 -12.95
N ILE A 12 27.54 4.77 -13.31
CA ILE A 12 27.05 3.75 -14.26
C ILE A 12 25.78 3.08 -13.72
N ILE A 13 25.75 2.67 -12.44
CA ILE A 13 24.55 2.09 -11.79
C ILE A 13 23.39 3.10 -11.75
N LEU A 14 23.69 4.39 -11.54
CA LEU A 14 22.68 5.44 -11.53
C LEU A 14 22.12 5.66 -12.94
N TYR A 15 22.97 5.79 -13.97
CA TYR A 15 22.54 5.98 -15.36
C TYR A 15 21.82 4.76 -15.93
N SER A 16 22.26 3.53 -15.60
CA SER A 16 21.54 2.30 -15.99
C SER A 16 20.17 2.22 -15.33
N SER A 17 20.05 2.65 -14.07
CA SER A 17 18.75 2.74 -13.37
C SER A 17 17.82 3.75 -14.04
N TRP A 18 18.33 4.91 -14.48
CA TRP A 18 17.55 5.91 -15.21
C TRP A 18 17.12 5.44 -16.60
N ILE A 19 17.99 4.72 -17.32
CA ILE A 19 17.67 4.12 -18.62
C ILE A 19 16.57 3.07 -18.46
N ILE A 20 16.66 2.21 -17.43
CA ILE A 20 15.62 1.23 -17.12
C ILE A 20 14.29 1.95 -16.80
N ILE A 21 14.31 3.01 -15.98
CA ILE A 21 13.11 3.81 -15.68
C ILE A 21 12.52 4.44 -16.95
N ILE A 22 13.35 4.99 -17.84
CA ILE A 22 12.90 5.59 -19.10
C ILE A 22 12.29 4.53 -20.02
N VAL A 23 12.92 3.37 -20.16
CA VAL A 23 12.39 2.24 -20.93
C VAL A 23 11.05 1.78 -20.36
N LEU A 24 10.92 1.70 -19.04
CA LEU A 24 9.66 1.34 -18.37
C LEU A 24 8.57 2.40 -18.53
N VAL A 25 8.92 3.69 -18.53
CA VAL A 25 7.99 4.80 -18.80
C VAL A 25 7.53 4.80 -20.25
N ILE A 26 8.44 4.52 -21.19
CA ILE A 26 8.11 4.37 -22.62
C ILE A 26 7.21 3.16 -22.84
N LEU A 27 7.52 2.01 -22.23
CA LEU A 27 6.65 0.83 -22.28
C LEU A 27 5.27 1.12 -21.66
N ALA A 28 5.22 1.80 -20.51
CA ALA A 28 3.96 2.19 -19.89
C ALA A 28 3.12 3.15 -20.75
N PHE A 29 3.78 4.03 -21.51
CA PHE A 29 3.12 4.95 -22.46
C PHE A 29 2.62 4.21 -23.71
N ILE A 30 3.43 3.30 -24.26
CA ILE A 30 3.09 2.48 -25.43
C ILE A 30 1.88 1.58 -25.13
N TYR A 31 1.85 0.95 -23.95
CA TYR A 31 0.80 0.00 -23.57
C TYR A 31 -0.37 0.63 -22.78
N HIS A 32 -0.52 1.96 -22.80
CA HIS A 32 -1.53 2.67 -22.00
C HIS A 32 -2.98 2.22 -22.32
N ASN A 33 -3.25 1.83 -23.56
CA ASN A 33 -4.57 1.37 -23.99
C ASN A 33 -4.87 -0.08 -23.58
N GLU A 34 -3.88 -0.99 -23.58
CA GLU A 34 -4.04 -2.33 -23.00
C GLU A 34 -4.13 -2.29 -21.48
N LEU A 35 -3.41 -1.36 -20.83
CA LEU A 35 -3.55 -1.10 -19.39
C LEU A 35 -4.98 -0.68 -19.04
N LYS A 36 -5.66 0.12 -19.89
CA LYS A 36 -7.08 0.47 -19.73
C LYS A 36 -8.03 -0.74 -19.73
N LEU A 37 -7.80 -1.73 -20.61
CA LEU A 37 -8.55 -3.00 -20.65
C LEU A 37 -8.28 -3.89 -19.42
N ILE A 38 -7.06 -3.88 -18.91
CA ILE A 38 -6.63 -4.59 -17.69
C ILE A 38 -7.38 -4.09 -16.42
N TYR A 39 -7.79 -2.81 -16.35
CA TYR A 39 -8.63 -2.34 -15.23
C TYR A 39 -10.07 -2.86 -15.27
N SER A 40 -10.58 -3.21 -16.45
CA SER A 40 -12.00 -3.54 -16.66
C SER A 40 -12.29 -5.03 -16.59
N ASP A 41 -11.28 -5.88 -16.80
CA ASP A 41 -11.45 -7.33 -16.82
C ASP A 41 -10.33 -8.06 -16.04
N PRO A 42 -10.62 -8.53 -14.82
CA PRO A 42 -9.73 -9.39 -14.06
C PRO A 42 -9.28 -10.65 -14.83
N GLU A 43 -10.08 -11.12 -15.80
CA GLU A 43 -9.75 -12.28 -16.63
C GLU A 43 -8.63 -11.97 -17.62
N ALA A 44 -8.59 -10.75 -18.17
CA ALA A 44 -7.52 -10.33 -19.07
C ALA A 44 -6.15 -10.31 -18.36
N VAL A 45 -6.12 -9.85 -17.11
CA VAL A 45 -4.92 -9.86 -16.27
C VAL A 45 -4.44 -11.29 -15.99
N LYS A 46 -5.38 -12.19 -15.71
CA LYS A 46 -5.07 -13.62 -15.55
C LYS A 46 -4.54 -14.22 -16.84
N GLN A 47 -5.19 -14.02 -17.98
CA GLN A 47 -4.73 -14.59 -19.26
C GLN A 47 -3.33 -14.09 -19.62
N PHE A 48 -3.06 -12.80 -19.41
CA PHE A 48 -1.73 -12.24 -19.62
C PHE A 48 -0.68 -12.90 -18.73
N ILE A 49 -0.91 -12.97 -17.41
CA ILE A 49 0.07 -13.51 -16.45
C ILE A 49 0.22 -15.03 -16.62
N SER A 50 -0.88 -15.76 -16.76
CA SER A 50 -0.89 -17.21 -16.95
C SER A 50 -0.24 -17.62 -18.28
N GLY A 51 -0.26 -16.74 -19.30
CA GLY A 51 0.42 -16.96 -20.58
C GLY A 51 1.94 -17.11 -20.46
N PHE A 52 2.55 -16.66 -19.36
CA PHE A 52 3.98 -16.84 -19.08
C PHE A 52 4.32 -18.21 -18.46
N GLY A 53 3.34 -19.07 -18.22
CA GLY A 53 3.53 -20.43 -17.71
C GLY A 53 4.30 -20.45 -16.39
N ILE A 54 5.43 -21.18 -16.35
CA ILE A 54 6.27 -21.31 -15.14
C ILE A 54 6.87 -19.97 -14.66
N TYR A 55 6.99 -18.97 -15.54
CA TYR A 55 7.52 -17.65 -15.21
C TYR A 55 6.46 -16.68 -14.67
N ALA A 56 5.19 -17.08 -14.63
CA ALA A 56 4.08 -16.25 -14.16
C ALA A 56 4.32 -15.61 -12.77
N PRO A 57 4.88 -16.31 -11.75
CA PRO A 57 5.17 -15.68 -10.45
C PRO A 57 6.18 -14.55 -10.54
N ILE A 58 7.24 -14.71 -11.34
CA ILE A 58 8.31 -13.70 -11.49
C ILE A 58 7.75 -12.48 -12.21
N VAL A 59 7.00 -12.69 -13.29
CA VAL A 59 6.34 -11.61 -14.03
C VAL A 59 5.38 -10.85 -13.13
N PHE A 60 4.59 -11.54 -12.32
CA PHE A 60 3.67 -10.91 -11.37
C PHE A 60 4.40 -10.07 -10.30
N ILE A 61 5.50 -10.58 -9.74
CA ILE A 61 6.33 -9.82 -8.79
C ILE A 61 6.89 -8.56 -9.43
N LEU A 62 7.36 -8.65 -10.68
CA LEU A 62 7.87 -7.50 -11.42
C LEU A 62 6.77 -6.46 -11.68
N ILE A 63 5.58 -6.89 -12.10
CA ILE A 63 4.42 -6.01 -12.27
C ILE A 63 4.09 -5.30 -10.96
N GLN A 64 3.95 -6.05 -9.85
CA GLN A 64 3.69 -5.50 -8.52
C GLN A 64 4.77 -4.52 -8.05
N THR A 65 6.03 -4.75 -8.42
CA THR A 65 7.14 -3.83 -8.15
C THR A 65 6.99 -2.54 -8.95
N PHE A 66 6.81 -2.65 -10.26
CA PHE A 66 6.78 -1.49 -11.14
C PHE A 66 5.57 -0.61 -10.95
N GLN A 67 4.39 -1.17 -10.70
CA GLN A 67 3.20 -0.35 -10.40
C GLN A 67 3.35 0.48 -9.12
N VAL A 68 4.08 -0.02 -8.11
CA VAL A 68 4.39 0.77 -6.90
C VAL A 68 5.36 1.92 -7.22
N VAL A 69 6.34 1.68 -8.09
CA VAL A 69 7.33 2.70 -8.48
C VAL A 69 6.73 3.75 -9.41
N LEU A 70 5.91 3.33 -10.37
CA LEU A 70 5.43 4.18 -11.47
C LEU A 70 4.11 4.92 -11.14
N LEU A 71 3.46 4.62 -10.01
CA LEU A 71 2.20 5.26 -9.58
C LEU A 71 1.03 5.15 -10.56
N ILE A 72 1.08 4.20 -11.49
CA ILE A 72 0.08 4.09 -12.57
C ILE A 72 -1.21 3.45 -12.06
N ILE A 73 -1.12 2.48 -11.12
CA ILE A 73 -2.23 1.60 -10.76
C ILE A 73 -2.26 1.34 -9.24
N PRO A 74 -3.45 1.28 -8.61
CA PRO A 74 -3.58 0.83 -7.23
C PRO A 74 -3.14 -0.63 -7.06
N SER A 75 -2.31 -0.89 -6.05
CA SER A 75 -1.81 -2.24 -5.73
C SER A 75 -2.91 -3.25 -5.37
N SER A 76 -4.10 -2.78 -5.01
CA SER A 76 -5.26 -3.63 -4.74
C SER A 76 -5.69 -4.44 -5.96
N VAL A 77 -5.72 -3.84 -7.14
CA VAL A 77 -6.16 -4.48 -8.39
C VAL A 77 -5.29 -5.71 -8.67
N PHE A 78 -3.97 -5.52 -8.69
CA PHE A 78 -3.03 -6.62 -8.93
C PHE A 78 -3.03 -7.66 -7.82
N THR A 79 -3.19 -7.26 -6.56
CA THR A 79 -3.24 -8.23 -5.45
C THR A 79 -4.47 -9.12 -5.53
N ILE A 80 -5.63 -8.56 -5.92
CA ILE A 80 -6.85 -9.31 -6.20
C ILE A 80 -6.61 -10.29 -7.36
N SER A 81 -6.02 -9.83 -8.48
CA SER A 81 -5.64 -10.72 -9.59
C SER A 81 -4.66 -11.80 -9.15
N GLY A 82 -3.70 -11.50 -8.27
CA GLY A 82 -2.77 -12.48 -7.73
C GLY A 82 -3.47 -13.59 -6.92
N GLY A 83 -4.47 -13.22 -6.12
CA GLY A 83 -5.33 -14.17 -5.42
C GLY A 83 -6.17 -15.04 -6.35
N TYR A 84 -6.65 -14.43 -7.43
CA TYR A 84 -7.41 -15.10 -8.49
C TYR A 84 -6.56 -16.12 -9.28
N ILE A 85 -5.30 -15.78 -9.59
CA ILE A 85 -4.41 -16.61 -10.42
C ILE A 85 -3.68 -17.67 -9.61
N PHE A 86 -3.12 -17.30 -8.46
CA PHE A 86 -2.21 -18.16 -7.67
C PHE A 86 -2.86 -18.70 -6.40
N GLY A 87 -4.11 -18.34 -6.12
CA GLY A 87 -4.77 -18.60 -4.84
C GLY A 87 -4.28 -17.66 -3.73
N VAL A 88 -4.88 -17.79 -2.55
CA VAL A 88 -4.66 -16.85 -1.43
C VAL A 88 -3.21 -16.84 -0.98
N THR A 89 -2.65 -18.00 -0.63
CA THR A 89 -1.32 -18.09 -0.03
C THR A 89 -0.23 -17.57 -0.96
N LEU A 90 -0.14 -18.11 -2.19
CA LEU A 90 0.87 -17.71 -3.15
C LEU A 90 0.62 -16.30 -3.69
N GLY A 91 -0.64 -15.93 -3.92
CA GLY A 91 -1.02 -14.57 -4.32
C GLY A 91 -0.58 -13.53 -3.30
N THR A 92 -0.77 -13.80 -1.99
CA THR A 92 -0.27 -12.95 -0.91
C THR A 92 1.25 -12.89 -0.89
N ILE A 93 1.95 -14.04 -0.97
CA ILE A 93 3.42 -14.09 -0.93
C ILE A 93 4.03 -13.30 -2.11
N TYR A 94 3.59 -13.56 -3.33
CA TYR A 94 4.12 -12.88 -4.51
C TYR A 94 3.79 -11.39 -4.51
N SER A 95 2.58 -11.02 -4.08
CA SER A 95 2.21 -9.61 -3.91
C SER A 95 3.08 -8.91 -2.87
N LEU A 96 3.31 -9.57 -1.73
CA LEU A 96 4.12 -9.03 -0.64
C LEU A 96 5.56 -8.77 -1.11
N ILE A 97 6.16 -9.72 -1.84
CA ILE A 97 7.51 -9.57 -2.38
C ILE A 97 7.57 -8.37 -3.34
N GLY A 98 6.70 -8.32 -4.35
CA GLY A 98 6.73 -7.25 -5.36
C GLY A 98 6.46 -5.87 -4.76
N ILE A 99 5.42 -5.77 -3.92
CA ILE A 99 5.06 -4.51 -3.26
C ILE A 99 6.17 -4.06 -2.31
N MET A 100 6.82 -4.97 -1.58
CA MET A 100 7.94 -4.62 -0.70
C MET A 100 9.15 -4.11 -1.49
N ILE A 101 9.52 -4.76 -2.60
CA ILE A 101 10.63 -4.32 -3.44
C ILE A 101 10.37 -2.90 -3.98
N GLY A 102 9.18 -2.67 -4.55
CA GLY A 102 8.79 -1.36 -5.07
C GLY A 102 8.74 -0.30 -3.97
N SER A 103 8.19 -0.65 -2.81
CA SER A 103 8.06 0.24 -1.65
C SER A 103 9.42 0.65 -1.08
N ILE A 104 10.36 -0.30 -0.96
CA ILE A 104 11.75 -0.06 -0.56
C ILE A 104 12.43 0.90 -1.54
N PHE A 105 12.23 0.70 -2.85
CA PHE A 105 12.79 1.56 -3.88
C PHE A 105 12.26 3.00 -3.77
N VAL A 106 10.94 3.16 -3.66
CA VAL A 106 10.28 4.46 -3.49
C VAL A 106 10.75 5.17 -2.22
N PHE A 107 10.82 4.46 -1.09
CA PHE A 107 11.33 5.00 0.18
C PHE A 107 12.76 5.52 0.05
N TYR A 108 13.62 4.77 -0.65
CA TYR A 108 15.03 5.16 -0.81
C TYR A 108 15.18 6.36 -1.75
N ILE A 109 14.41 6.39 -2.85
CA ILE A 109 14.39 7.52 -3.77
C ILE A 109 13.90 8.78 -3.06
N SER A 110 12.80 8.70 -2.31
CA SER A 110 12.24 9.87 -1.63
C SER A 110 13.20 10.42 -0.58
N ARG A 111 13.90 9.55 0.15
CA ARG A 111 14.96 9.94 1.10
C ARG A 111 16.14 10.62 0.42
N LYS A 112 16.54 10.15 -0.76
CA LYS A 112 17.72 10.65 -1.46
C LYS A 112 17.44 11.97 -2.20
N LEU A 113 16.28 12.08 -2.83
CA LEU A 113 15.90 13.24 -3.64
C LEU A 113 15.16 14.32 -2.85
N GLY A 114 14.67 13.98 -1.65
CA GLY A 114 14.06 14.92 -0.71
C GLY A 114 12.68 15.41 -1.13
N ARG A 115 12.13 16.31 -0.30
CA ARG A 115 10.72 16.73 -0.37
C ARG A 115 10.36 17.42 -1.68
N SER A 116 11.25 18.22 -2.24
CA SER A 116 11.03 18.94 -3.50
C SER A 116 10.81 18.01 -4.70
N PHE A 117 11.37 16.80 -4.69
CA PHE A 117 11.09 15.80 -5.71
C PHE A 117 9.72 15.16 -5.50
N VAL A 118 9.40 14.80 -4.26
CA VAL A 118 8.12 14.14 -3.92
C VAL A 118 6.93 15.05 -4.18
N GLU A 119 7.03 16.35 -3.88
CA GLU A 119 5.97 17.35 -4.15
C GLU A 119 5.69 17.55 -5.65
N ARG A 120 6.60 17.13 -6.54
CA ARG A 120 6.36 17.14 -8.00
C ARG A 120 5.61 15.92 -8.51
N ILE A 121 5.53 14.87 -7.69
CA ILE A 121 4.95 13.57 -8.05
C ILE A 121 3.62 13.38 -7.31
N ILE A 122 3.58 13.75 -6.04
CA ILE A 122 2.41 13.62 -5.16
C ILE A 122 1.86 15.01 -4.89
N ASN A 123 0.53 15.11 -4.85
CA ASN A 123 -0.15 16.35 -4.51
C ASN A 123 0.27 16.83 -3.11
N LYS A 124 0.63 18.11 -3.00
CA LYS A 124 1.06 18.73 -1.75
C LYS A 124 0.06 18.54 -0.59
N LYS A 125 -1.25 18.59 -0.86
CA LYS A 125 -2.29 18.34 0.16
C LYS A 125 -2.24 16.92 0.71
N GLU A 126 -1.96 15.95 -0.15
CA GLU A 126 -1.87 14.53 0.21
C GLU A 126 -0.63 14.28 1.08
N LEU A 127 0.50 14.88 0.70
CA LEU A 127 1.75 14.91 1.47
C LEU A 127 1.57 15.52 2.87
N GLU A 128 0.86 16.65 2.99
CA GLU A 128 0.58 17.31 4.27
C GLU A 128 -0.26 16.43 5.21
N HIS A 129 -1.25 15.69 4.68
CA HIS A 129 -2.00 14.72 5.47
C HIS A 129 -1.10 13.62 6.03
N PHE A 130 -0.17 13.11 5.22
CA PHE A 130 0.80 12.12 5.68
C PHE A 130 1.78 12.71 6.70
N ASP A 131 2.27 13.94 6.52
CA ASP A 131 3.16 14.58 7.48
C ASP A 131 2.52 14.68 8.88
N VAL A 132 1.23 15.05 8.94
CA VAL A 132 0.46 15.07 10.20
C VAL A 132 0.31 13.67 10.78
N PHE A 133 0.01 12.68 9.93
CA PHE A 133 -0.19 11.30 10.33
C PHE A 133 1.09 10.65 10.91
N PHE A 134 2.26 10.98 10.34
CA PHE A 134 3.56 10.46 10.77
C PHE A 134 4.21 11.23 11.93
N LYS A 135 3.74 12.44 12.28
CA LYS A 135 4.40 13.40 13.19
C LYS A 135 4.64 12.91 14.62
N LYS A 136 3.75 12.06 15.18
CA LYS A 136 3.83 11.64 16.59
C LYS A 136 4.32 10.20 16.80
N ARG A 137 3.99 9.27 15.90
CA ARG A 137 4.34 7.84 16.00
C ARG A 137 4.52 7.22 14.61
N GLY A 138 5.52 7.67 13.86
CA GLY A 138 5.73 7.27 12.46
C GLY A 138 5.69 5.76 12.20
N ASN A 139 6.21 4.93 13.11
CA ASN A 139 6.22 3.47 12.97
C ASN A 139 4.81 2.86 13.10
N ILE A 140 4.03 3.29 14.08
CA ILE A 140 2.65 2.81 14.29
C ILE A 140 1.73 3.35 13.20
N ALA A 141 1.93 4.61 12.81
CA ALA A 141 1.24 5.23 11.70
C ALA A 141 1.47 4.43 10.41
N LEU A 142 2.73 4.11 10.09
CA LEU A 142 3.07 3.26 8.95
C LEU A 142 2.32 1.94 8.99
N PHE A 143 2.41 1.20 10.10
CA PHE A 143 1.72 -0.08 10.24
C PHE A 143 0.20 0.04 10.03
N ALA A 144 -0.44 1.03 10.66
CA ALA A 144 -1.87 1.28 10.50
C ALA A 144 -2.25 1.63 9.04
N ALA A 145 -1.44 2.44 8.35
CA ALA A 145 -1.67 2.76 6.94
C ALA A 145 -1.55 1.54 6.01
N ARG A 146 -0.73 0.54 6.37
CA ARG A 146 -0.55 -0.69 5.57
C ARG A 146 -1.67 -1.70 5.77
N ILE A 147 -2.34 -1.70 6.92
CA ILE A 147 -3.50 -2.56 7.18
C ILE A 147 -4.72 -2.10 6.36
N ILE A 148 -4.86 -0.79 6.15
CA ILE A 148 -5.99 -0.21 5.42
C ILE A 148 -5.51 0.48 4.13
N PRO A 149 -5.00 -0.28 3.14
CA PRO A 149 -4.41 0.27 1.92
C PRO A 149 -5.42 1.00 1.03
N VAL A 150 -6.73 0.76 1.23
CA VAL A 150 -7.80 1.47 0.52
C VAL A 150 -7.84 2.96 0.87
N LEU A 151 -7.51 3.31 2.12
CA LEU A 151 -7.50 4.70 2.58
C LEU A 151 -6.19 5.42 2.24
N PHE A 152 -5.10 4.67 2.06
CA PHE A 152 -3.77 5.22 1.90
C PHE A 152 -3.03 4.54 0.73
N PRO A 153 -2.86 5.23 -0.40
CA PRO A 153 -2.10 4.69 -1.52
C PRO A 153 -0.71 4.25 -1.07
N THR A 154 -0.38 2.98 -1.33
CA THR A 154 0.87 2.32 -0.95
C THR A 154 2.11 3.17 -1.26
N ASN A 155 2.07 3.84 -2.41
CA ASN A 155 3.18 4.62 -2.95
C ASN A 155 3.34 5.92 -2.15
N ALA A 156 2.23 6.63 -1.89
CA ALA A 156 2.23 7.87 -1.12
C ALA A 156 2.71 7.67 0.33
N VAL A 157 2.32 6.55 0.94
CA VAL A 157 2.83 6.11 2.25
C VAL A 157 4.35 5.92 2.21
N SER A 158 4.87 5.22 1.19
CA SER A 158 6.31 4.96 1.04
C SER A 158 7.12 6.23 0.77
N PHE A 159 6.61 7.12 -0.08
CA PHE A 159 7.22 8.42 -0.35
C PHE A 159 7.32 9.25 0.92
N SER A 160 6.20 9.40 1.63
CA SER A 160 6.12 10.16 2.88
C SER A 160 7.02 9.57 3.95
N ALA A 161 7.00 8.25 4.15
CA ALA A 161 7.86 7.57 5.11
C ALA A 161 9.35 7.82 4.85
N GLY A 162 9.80 7.88 3.59
CA GLY A 162 11.21 8.14 3.27
C GLY A 162 11.65 9.59 3.52
N LEU A 163 10.71 10.54 3.55
CA LEU A 163 10.96 11.93 3.98
C LEU A 163 11.08 12.09 5.50
N THR A 164 10.68 11.08 6.28
CA THR A 164 10.79 11.10 7.74
C THR A 164 12.16 10.60 8.22
N PRO A 165 12.54 10.84 9.50
CA PRO A 165 13.73 10.27 10.14
C PRO A 165 13.68 8.74 10.38
N MET A 166 12.63 8.05 9.92
CA MET A 166 12.42 6.62 10.18
C MET A 166 13.61 5.75 9.74
N LYS A 167 14.02 4.79 10.56
CA LYS A 167 15.10 3.87 10.19
C LYS A 167 14.63 2.91 9.11
N PHE A 168 15.52 2.55 8.20
CA PHE A 168 15.21 1.62 7.10
C PHE A 168 14.71 0.24 7.60
N LYS A 169 15.30 -0.26 8.68
CA LYS A 169 14.88 -1.52 9.32
C LYS A 169 13.45 -1.45 9.84
N ASP A 170 13.11 -0.34 10.52
CA ASP A 170 11.75 -0.12 11.03
C ASP A 170 10.75 -0.05 9.88
N TYR A 171 11.08 0.69 8.82
CA TYR A 171 10.23 0.78 7.64
C TYR A 171 9.93 -0.59 7.02
N ILE A 172 10.94 -1.44 6.86
CA ILE A 172 10.76 -2.81 6.33
C ILE A 172 9.89 -3.62 7.28
N MET A 173 10.21 -3.64 8.57
CA MET A 173 9.51 -4.48 9.55
C MET A 173 8.03 -4.11 9.66
N PHE A 174 7.71 -2.83 9.86
CA PHE A 174 6.34 -2.36 10.00
C PHE A 174 5.57 -2.44 8.67
N SER A 175 6.24 -2.25 7.52
CA SER A 175 5.59 -2.46 6.22
C SER A 175 5.27 -3.92 5.98
N PHE A 176 6.23 -4.82 6.21
CA PHE A 176 6.06 -6.26 6.04
C PHE A 176 4.91 -6.78 6.90
N LEU A 177 4.92 -6.47 8.20
CA LEU A 177 3.87 -6.90 9.12
C LEU A 177 2.50 -6.29 8.76
N GLY A 178 2.47 -5.02 8.36
CA GLY A 178 1.22 -4.34 8.02
C GLY A 178 0.61 -4.79 6.69
N PHE A 179 1.43 -5.23 5.73
CA PHE A 179 0.96 -5.72 4.44
C PHE A 179 0.35 -7.12 4.52
N ILE A 180 0.84 -8.00 5.39
CA ILE A 180 0.33 -9.38 5.49
C ILE A 180 -1.21 -9.45 5.61
N PRO A 181 -1.86 -8.78 6.59
CA PRO A 181 -3.31 -8.90 6.73
C PRO A 181 -4.06 -8.30 5.54
N SER A 182 -3.61 -7.15 5.02
CA SER A 182 -4.32 -6.47 3.94
C SER A 182 -4.18 -7.21 2.60
N LEU A 183 -2.99 -7.71 2.28
CA LEU A 183 -2.75 -8.52 1.09
C LEU A 183 -3.44 -9.89 1.17
N PHE A 184 -3.54 -10.47 2.37
CA PHE A 184 -4.30 -11.71 2.57
C PHE A 184 -5.78 -11.51 2.27
N VAL A 185 -6.40 -10.46 2.82
CA VAL A 185 -7.82 -10.15 2.57
C VAL A 185 -8.08 -9.90 1.09
N LEU A 186 -7.20 -9.15 0.42
CA LEU A 186 -7.34 -8.85 -1.01
C LEU A 186 -7.13 -10.10 -1.90
N ALA A 187 -6.14 -10.94 -1.58
CA ALA A 187 -5.92 -12.18 -2.30
C ALA A 187 -7.05 -13.19 -2.05
N PHE A 188 -7.59 -13.24 -0.83
CA PHE A 188 -8.77 -14.02 -0.52
C PHE A 188 -9.98 -13.55 -1.33
N PHE A 189 -10.25 -12.24 -1.36
CA PHE A 189 -11.30 -11.66 -2.21
C PHE A 189 -11.12 -12.02 -3.70
N GLY A 190 -9.88 -11.95 -4.20
CA GLY A 190 -9.53 -12.37 -5.56
C GLY A 190 -9.82 -13.85 -5.85
N LYS A 191 -9.55 -14.75 -4.91
CA LYS A 191 -9.89 -16.17 -5.05
C LYS A 191 -11.40 -16.39 -5.03
N GLU A 192 -12.13 -15.70 -4.15
CA GLU A 192 -13.59 -15.86 -4.08
C GLU A 192 -14.28 -15.30 -5.34
N LEU A 193 -13.74 -14.25 -5.97
CA LEU A 193 -14.15 -13.75 -7.28
C LEU A 193 -14.21 -14.85 -8.35
N SER A 194 -13.35 -15.88 -8.27
CA SER A 194 -13.37 -16.98 -9.24
C SER A 194 -14.53 -17.95 -9.11
N HIS A 195 -15.23 -17.92 -7.97
CA HIS A 195 -16.32 -18.82 -7.67
C HIS A 195 -17.70 -18.12 -7.74
N GLY A 196 -17.73 -16.83 -8.10
CA GLY A 196 -18.94 -15.99 -8.10
C GLY A 196 -19.26 -15.39 -6.71
N ILE A 197 -20.41 -14.72 -6.58
CA ILE A 197 -20.83 -14.13 -5.29
C ILE A 197 -21.21 -15.25 -4.33
N ASN A 198 -20.38 -15.48 -3.33
CA ASN A 198 -20.61 -16.45 -2.26
C ASN A 198 -20.60 -15.78 -0.87
N LEU A 199 -20.86 -16.55 0.18
CA LEU A 199 -20.96 -16.05 1.55
C LEU A 199 -19.68 -15.33 2.02
N GLY A 200 -18.51 -15.80 1.57
CA GLY A 200 -17.21 -15.20 1.88
C GLY A 200 -17.09 -13.78 1.32
N MET A 201 -17.50 -13.58 0.07
CA MET A 201 -17.59 -12.25 -0.56
C MET A 201 -18.51 -11.29 0.19
N ILE A 202 -19.69 -11.75 0.60
CA ILE A 202 -20.67 -10.95 1.34
C ILE A 202 -20.09 -10.49 2.69
N ILE A 203 -19.38 -11.37 3.39
CA ILE A 203 -18.73 -11.05 4.67
C ILE A 203 -17.62 -10.01 4.46
N ILE A 204 -16.79 -10.15 3.42
CA ILE A 204 -15.71 -9.19 3.12
C ILE A 204 -16.28 -7.82 2.77
N LEU A 205 -17.27 -7.75 1.87
CA LEU A 205 -17.91 -6.50 1.49
C LEU A 205 -18.61 -5.84 2.70
N SER A 206 -19.18 -6.65 3.60
CA SER A 206 -19.77 -6.16 4.85
C SER A 206 -18.72 -5.58 5.79
N VAL A 207 -17.58 -6.24 5.98
CA VAL A 207 -16.48 -5.75 6.82
C VAL A 207 -15.84 -4.48 6.25
N LEU A 208 -15.60 -4.44 4.93
CA LEU A 208 -15.09 -3.26 4.24
C LEU A 208 -16.10 -2.11 4.30
N GLY A 209 -17.39 -2.39 4.08
CA GLY A 209 -18.49 -1.44 4.22
C GLY A 209 -18.59 -0.88 5.64
N PHE A 210 -18.50 -1.74 6.66
CA PHE A 210 -18.47 -1.33 8.07
C PHE A 210 -17.25 -0.45 8.39
N GLY A 211 -16.08 -0.80 7.85
CA GLY A 211 -14.86 0.00 8.01
C GLY A 211 -14.98 1.39 7.37
N ILE A 212 -15.60 1.48 6.19
CA ILE A 212 -15.89 2.75 5.51
C ILE A 212 -16.92 3.56 6.29
N LEU A 213 -18.02 2.95 6.75
CA LEU A 213 -19.02 3.60 7.59
C LEU A 213 -18.40 4.11 8.89
N ALA A 214 -17.62 3.30 9.60
CA ALA A 214 -16.92 3.70 10.82
C ALA A 214 -15.93 4.85 10.57
N TYR A 215 -15.29 4.89 9.40
CA TYR A 215 -14.44 6.01 9.01
C TYR A 215 -15.23 7.29 8.69
N LEU A 216 -16.35 7.18 7.96
CA LEU A 216 -17.22 8.33 7.65
C LEU A 216 -17.81 8.94 8.93
N PHE A 217 -18.28 8.07 9.82
CA PHE A 217 -18.88 8.45 11.11
C PHE A 217 -17.87 8.60 12.25
N ARG A 218 -16.56 8.59 11.96
CA ARG A 218 -15.51 8.61 13.00
C ARG A 218 -15.59 9.78 13.96
N HIS A 219 -16.14 10.91 13.53
CA HIS A 219 -16.31 12.09 14.38
C HIS A 219 -17.49 11.93 15.32
N GLU A 220 -18.62 11.44 14.81
CA GLU A 220 -19.86 11.21 15.58
C GLU A 220 -19.68 10.08 16.59
N ILE A 221 -19.02 8.99 16.19
CA ILE A 221 -18.68 7.87 17.08
C ILE A 221 -17.81 8.35 18.24
N LYS A 222 -16.79 9.19 17.98
CA LYS A 222 -15.95 9.75 19.06
C LYS A 222 -16.73 10.65 20.01
N VAL A 223 -17.61 11.51 19.48
CA VAL A 223 -18.43 12.40 20.31
C VAL A 223 -19.41 11.61 21.16
N PHE A 224 -20.02 10.55 20.61
CA PHE A 224 -20.91 9.63 21.32
C PHE A 224 -20.21 8.95 22.50
N PHE A 225 -19.07 8.29 22.25
CA PHE A 225 -18.31 7.60 23.30
C PHE A 225 -17.83 8.55 24.41
N ILE A 226 -17.37 9.76 24.06
CA ILE A 226 -16.94 10.75 25.07
C ILE A 226 -18.12 11.24 25.92
N LYS A 227 -19.30 11.40 25.32
CA LYS A 227 -20.52 11.79 26.04
C LYS A 227 -20.94 10.70 27.03
N GLU A 228 -20.92 9.46 26.60
CA GLU A 228 -21.31 8.29 27.41
C GLU A 228 -20.34 8.06 28.58
N ILE A 229 -19.03 8.18 28.35
CA ILE A 229 -18.02 8.13 29.43
C ILE A 229 -18.23 9.23 30.47
N LYS A 230 -18.47 10.47 30.03
CA LYS A 230 -18.75 11.59 30.95
C LYS A 230 -20.02 11.39 31.76
N GLU A 231 -21.03 10.75 31.19
CA GLU A 231 -22.28 10.43 31.87
C GLU A 231 -22.06 9.35 32.94
N TYR A 232 -21.28 8.32 32.61
CA TYR A 232 -20.83 7.30 33.57
C TYR A 232 -19.98 7.87 34.71
N GLU A 233 -19.00 8.74 34.42
CA GLU A 233 -18.20 9.41 35.45
C GLU A 233 -19.08 10.23 36.39
N LYS A 234 -20.09 10.93 35.87
CA LYS A 234 -21.01 11.74 36.66
C LYS A 234 -21.92 10.90 37.56
N ILE A 235 -22.32 9.72 37.11
CA ILE A 235 -23.06 8.74 37.92
C ILE A 235 -22.17 8.21 39.06
N LEU A 236 -20.93 7.82 38.75
CA LEU A 236 -19.97 7.34 39.74
C LEU A 236 -19.64 8.40 40.80
N GLU A 237 -19.40 9.65 40.40
CA GLU A 237 -19.16 10.76 41.33
C GLU A 237 -20.41 11.09 42.17
N GLY A 238 -21.60 10.95 41.60
CA GLY A 238 -22.88 11.13 42.29
C GLY A 238 -23.14 10.04 43.33
N ASP A 239 -22.82 8.79 43.02
CA ASP A 239 -22.93 7.67 43.94
C ASP A 239 -21.87 7.75 45.06
N ILE A 240 -20.63 8.15 44.75
CA ILE A 240 -19.58 8.34 45.78
C ILE A 240 -19.97 9.42 46.80
N LYS A 241 -20.59 10.53 46.35
CA LYS A 241 -21.09 11.58 47.26
C LYS A 241 -22.27 11.16 48.13
N LYS A 242 -22.88 10.00 47.87
CA LYS A 242 -23.99 9.45 48.68
C LYS A 242 -23.48 8.62 49.87
N TYR A 243 -22.19 8.28 49.88
CA TYR A 243 -21.53 7.46 50.91
C TYR A 243 -20.43 8.19 51.70
N VAL A 244 -20.23 9.50 51.46
CA VAL A 244 -19.34 10.40 52.20
C VAL A 244 -20.18 11.50 52.84
#